data_AF-A0A5B7G7Q2-F1
#
_entry.id   AF-A0A5B7G7Q2-F1
#
_cell.length_a   1.000
_cell.length_b   1.000
_cell.length_c   1.000
_cell.angle_alpha   90.00
_cell.angle_beta   90.00
_cell.angle_gamma   90.00
#
_symmetry.space_group_name_H-M   'P 1'
#
loop_
_entity.id
_entity.type
_entity.pdbx_description
1 polymer ?
#
loop_
_entity_poly.entity_id
_entity_poly.type
_entity_poly.pdbx_seq_one_letter_code
_entity_poly.pdbx_strand_id
1 'polypeptide(L)'
;MRNKTAKKPAPTQEANVIYQHNCTAEDCGPHSYIGMTRTTLSRRLTCHLQNGSIKEHYHEKHQTKLTRQQLEENATIIDRETDARRLMFLEDIYIESLKPAINQQTRDLQILPTRKLRA
;
A
#
# COMPACT_ATOMS: atom_id res chain seq x y z
N MET A 1 6.02 41.19 0.40
CA MET A 1 5.50 39.83 0.09
C MET A 1 6.66 38.84 0.20
N ARG A 2 6.68 37.94 1.19
CA ARG A 2 7.75 36.93 1.31
C ARG A 2 7.40 35.75 0.41
N ASN A 3 8.09 35.61 -0.71
CA ASN A 3 8.04 34.40 -1.53
C ASN A 3 8.72 33.29 -0.72
N LYS A 4 7.93 32.48 0.01
CA LYS A 4 8.44 31.22 0.54
C LYS A 4 8.64 30.30 -0.66
N THR A 5 9.88 30.15 -1.09
CA THR A 5 10.33 29.00 -1.88
C THR A 5 10.20 27.76 -0.98
N ALA A 6 8.97 27.29 -0.77
CA ALA A 6 8.72 26.08 -0.02
C ALA A 6 9.34 24.93 -0.83
N LYS A 7 10.44 24.37 -0.33
CA LYS A 7 11.01 23.13 -0.88
C LYS A 7 9.89 22.11 -0.91
N LYS A 8 9.69 21.45 -2.05
CA LYS A 8 8.74 20.34 -2.15
C LYS A 8 9.09 19.33 -1.04
N PRO A 9 8.11 18.85 -0.27
CA PRO A 9 8.38 17.84 0.75
C PRO A 9 8.96 16.59 0.09
N ALA A 10 9.84 15.88 0.81
CA ALA A 10 10.32 14.58 0.36
C ALA A 10 9.11 13.64 0.14
N PRO A 11 9.16 12.68 -0.80
CA PRO A 11 8.04 11.78 -1.09
C PRO A 11 7.48 11.09 0.16
N THR A 12 8.35 10.67 1.09
CA THR A 12 7.94 10.03 2.34
C THR A 12 7.14 10.94 3.28
N GLN A 13 7.22 12.26 3.12
CA GLN A 13 6.49 13.25 3.91
C GLN A 13 5.17 13.69 3.25
N GLU A 14 4.88 13.21 2.04
CA GLU A 14 3.62 13.52 1.36
C GLU A 14 2.45 12.71 1.95
N ALA A 15 1.27 13.32 1.94
CA ALA A 15 0.00 12.73 2.40
C ALA A 15 -1.06 12.85 1.31
N ASN A 16 -2.14 12.09 1.43
CA ASN A 16 -3.21 12.00 0.43
C ASN A 16 -2.68 11.50 -0.93
N VAL A 17 -1.93 10.40 -0.86
CA VAL A 17 -1.21 9.80 -1.98
C VAL A 17 -1.65 8.35 -2.18
N ILE A 18 -1.60 7.90 -3.43
CA ILE A 18 -1.58 6.50 -3.80
C ILE A 18 -0.12 6.12 -4.03
N TYR A 19 0.33 5.02 -3.44
CA TYR A 19 1.68 4.51 -3.60
C TYR A 19 1.68 3.05 -4.02
N GLN A 20 2.74 2.67 -4.71
CA GLN A 20 3.05 1.30 -5.06
C GLN A 20 4.36 0.89 -4.39
N HIS A 21 4.35 -0.25 -3.72
CA HIS A 21 5.54 -0.91 -3.21
C HIS A 21 5.86 -2.13 -4.06
N ASN A 22 7.08 -2.22 -4.59
CA ASN A 22 7.54 -3.38 -5.36
C ASN A 22 8.43 -4.28 -4.52
N CYS A 23 8.19 -5.58 -4.53
CA CYS A 23 9.14 -6.52 -3.93
C CYS A 23 10.40 -6.62 -4.81
N THR A 24 11.57 -6.46 -4.19
CA THR A 24 12.88 -6.56 -4.88
C THR A 24 13.67 -7.81 -4.48
N ALA A 25 13.05 -8.75 -3.76
CA ALA A 25 13.70 -10.01 -3.45
C ALA A 25 13.94 -10.82 -4.73
N GLU A 26 15.11 -11.48 -4.80
CA GLU A 26 15.45 -12.37 -5.89
C GLU A 26 14.40 -13.48 -6.04
N ASP A 27 14.11 -13.88 -7.27
CA ASP A 27 13.12 -14.90 -7.62
C ASP A 27 11.65 -14.63 -7.19
N CYS A 28 11.34 -13.44 -6.68
CA CYS A 28 9.96 -13.07 -6.34
C CYS A 28 9.10 -12.75 -7.57
N GLY A 29 9.71 -12.36 -8.70
CA GLY A 29 8.99 -11.77 -9.83
C GLY A 29 8.35 -10.41 -9.47
N PRO A 30 7.50 -9.84 -10.35
CA PRO A 30 6.95 -8.49 -10.20
C PRO A 30 5.80 -8.42 -9.19
N HIS A 31 6.01 -8.88 -7.96
CA HIS A 31 5.03 -8.75 -6.88
C HIS A 31 5.01 -7.33 -6.35
N SER A 32 3.86 -6.69 -6.46
CA SER A 32 3.65 -5.34 -5.97
C SER A 32 2.49 -5.28 -4.97
N TYR A 33 2.48 -4.20 -4.20
CA TYR A 33 1.40 -3.77 -3.32
C TYR A 33 1.01 -2.36 -3.72
N ILE A 34 -0.29 -2.05 -3.77
CA ILE A 34 -0.81 -0.70 -3.95
C ILE A 34 -1.62 -0.34 -2.72
N GLY A 35 -1.42 0.89 -2.22
CA GLY A 35 -2.25 1.40 -1.15
C GLY A 35 -2.35 2.91 -1.15
N MET A 36 -3.32 3.41 -0.41
CA MET A 36 -3.49 4.84 -0.17
C MET A 36 -3.12 5.23 1.26
N THR A 37 -2.81 6.52 1.44
CA THR A 37 -2.72 7.12 2.77
C THR A 37 -3.22 8.55 2.79
N ARG A 38 -4.01 8.88 3.81
CA ARG A 38 -4.39 10.26 4.17
C ARG A 38 -3.40 10.92 5.14
N THR A 39 -2.55 10.11 5.77
CA THR A 39 -1.41 10.55 6.57
C THR A 39 -0.15 10.56 5.72
N THR A 40 1.01 10.90 6.30
CA THR A 40 2.27 10.81 5.56
C THR A 40 2.56 9.38 5.12
N LEU A 41 3.14 9.22 3.93
CA LEU A 41 3.61 7.93 3.43
C LEU A 41 4.54 7.25 4.44
N SER A 42 5.41 8.01 5.08
CA SER A 42 6.31 7.53 6.13
C SER A 42 5.53 6.84 7.26
N ARG A 43 4.45 7.45 7.76
CA ARG A 43 3.63 6.85 8.82
C ARG A 43 2.96 5.57 8.33
N ARG A 44 2.40 5.57 7.12
CA ARG A 44 1.74 4.39 6.54
C ARG A 44 2.72 3.21 6.37
N LEU A 45 3.92 3.47 5.86
CA LEU A 45 4.98 2.45 5.76
C LEU A 45 5.35 1.87 7.14
N THR A 46 5.27 2.66 8.23
CA THR A 46 5.59 2.17 9.58
C THR A 46 4.51 1.19 10.05
N CYS A 47 3.25 1.46 9.70
CA CYS A 47 2.15 0.53 9.98
C CYS A 47 2.35 -0.80 9.25
N HIS A 48 2.80 -0.78 7.98
CA HIS A 48 3.13 -2.01 7.25
C HIS A 48 4.25 -2.83 7.89
N LEU A 49 5.25 -2.16 8.48
CA LEU A 49 6.32 -2.83 9.21
C LEU A 49 5.83 -3.52 10.51
N GLN A 50 4.76 -3.00 11.11
CA GLN A 50 4.17 -3.58 12.31
C GLN A 50 3.29 -4.78 11.95
N ASN A 51 2.18 -4.56 11.24
CA ASN A 51 1.18 -5.58 10.91
C ASN A 51 0.57 -5.27 9.53
N GLY A 52 1.26 -5.61 8.43
CA GLY A 52 0.71 -5.40 7.09
C GLY A 52 1.09 -6.51 6.10
N SER A 53 0.33 -6.61 5.02
CA SER A 53 0.50 -7.64 3.98
C SER A 53 1.90 -7.65 3.36
N ILE A 54 2.56 -6.50 3.23
CA ILE A 54 3.95 -6.43 2.75
C ILE A 54 4.89 -7.20 3.70
N LYS A 55 4.74 -7.03 5.02
CA LYS A 55 5.56 -7.77 6.00
C LYS A 55 5.27 -9.27 5.93
N GLU A 56 4.00 -9.64 5.84
CA GLU A 56 3.57 -11.04 5.70
C GLU A 56 4.17 -11.67 4.44
N HIS A 57 4.11 -10.97 3.30
CA HIS A 57 4.73 -11.40 2.05
C HIS A 57 6.24 -11.67 2.20
N TYR A 58 6.99 -10.74 2.79
CA TYR A 58 8.44 -10.93 3.00
C TYR A 58 8.76 -12.09 3.94
N HIS A 59 7.94 -12.28 4.97
CA HIS A 59 8.09 -13.39 5.90
C HIS A 59 7.77 -14.73 5.23
N GLU A 60 6.64 -14.84 4.54
CA GLU A 60 6.17 -16.10 3.97
C GLU A 60 6.94 -16.52 2.73
N LYS A 61 7.20 -15.58 1.80
CA LYS A 61 7.85 -15.87 0.52
C LYS A 61 9.37 -15.87 0.60
N HIS A 62 9.93 -14.95 1.37
CA HIS A 62 11.39 -14.72 1.38
C HIS A 62 12.05 -15.20 2.67
N GLN A 63 11.28 -15.58 3.70
CA GLN A 63 11.80 -15.92 5.02
C GLN A 63 12.72 -14.81 5.58
N THR A 64 12.46 -13.56 5.19
CA THR A 64 13.26 -12.40 5.59
C THR A 64 12.44 -11.42 6.40
N LYS A 65 13.13 -10.71 7.30
CA LYS A 65 12.52 -9.61 8.04
C LYS A 65 12.55 -8.35 7.18
N LEU A 66 11.36 -7.87 6.82
CA LEU A 66 11.20 -6.57 6.15
C LEU A 66 11.81 -5.46 7.02
N THR A 67 12.66 -4.63 6.42
CA THR A 67 13.25 -3.46 7.08
C THR A 67 12.56 -2.18 6.66
N ARG A 68 12.74 -1.13 7.47
CA ARG A 68 12.19 0.19 7.17
C ARG A 68 12.79 0.80 5.89
N GLN A 69 14.09 0.63 5.70
CA GLN A 69 14.81 1.17 4.55
C GLN A 69 14.30 0.54 3.25
N GLN A 70 14.15 -0.79 3.21
CA GLN A 70 13.59 -1.50 2.06
C GLN A 70 12.20 -0.98 1.68
N LEU A 71 11.33 -0.74 2.68
CA LEU A 71 10.00 -0.18 2.43
C LEU A 71 10.05 1.21 1.78
N GLU A 72 10.98 2.07 2.21
CA GLU A 72 11.10 3.42 1.68
C GLU A 72 11.72 3.45 0.28
N GLU A 73 12.76 2.65 0.05
CA GLU A 73 13.44 2.55 -1.25
C GLU A 73 12.55 1.93 -2.32
N ASN A 74 11.68 1.00 -1.94
CA ASN A 74 10.81 0.28 -2.85
C ASN A 74 9.40 0.87 -2.98
N ALA A 75 9.09 1.94 -2.26
CA ALA A 75 7.81 2.63 -2.34
C ALA A 75 7.89 3.85 -3.27
N THR A 76 6.97 3.92 -4.23
CA THR A 76 6.85 5.01 -5.18
C THR A 76 5.45 5.60 -5.14
N ILE A 77 5.33 6.92 -5.13
CA ILE A 77 4.03 7.59 -5.24
C ILE A 77 3.63 7.56 -6.71
N ILE A 78 2.47 6.95 -6.98
CA ILE A 78 1.93 6.84 -8.34
C ILE A 78 0.84 7.88 -8.61
N ASP A 79 0.13 8.34 -7.58
CA ASP A 79 -0.94 9.34 -7.73
C ASP A 79 -1.18 10.17 -6.46
N ARG A 80 -1.93 11.27 -6.59
CA ARG A 80 -2.29 12.23 -5.53
C ARG A 80 -3.75 12.66 -5.67
N GLU A 81 -4.49 12.64 -4.56
CA GLU A 81 -5.89 13.10 -4.55
C GLU A 81 -6.25 13.67 -3.19
N THR A 82 -6.77 14.88 -3.16
CA THR A 82 -7.04 15.62 -1.91
C THR A 82 -8.40 15.27 -1.33
N ASP A 83 -9.38 14.90 -2.17
CA ASP A 83 -10.68 14.44 -1.69
C ASP A 83 -10.59 13.00 -1.18
N ALA A 84 -10.97 12.80 0.08
CA ALA A 84 -10.82 11.51 0.74
C ALA A 84 -11.66 10.40 0.08
N ARG A 85 -12.81 10.72 -0.52
CA ARG A 85 -13.66 9.73 -1.21
C ARG A 85 -13.04 9.33 -2.53
N ARG A 86 -12.61 10.31 -3.33
CA ARG A 86 -11.90 10.06 -4.59
C ARG A 86 -10.60 9.29 -4.38
N LEU A 87 -9.86 9.58 -3.30
CA LEU A 87 -8.64 8.85 -2.95
C LEU A 87 -8.92 7.36 -2.71
N MET A 88 -10.00 7.01 -2.00
CA MET A 88 -10.43 5.62 -1.82
C MET A 88 -10.78 4.97 -3.16
N PHE A 89 -11.59 5.63 -3.99
CA PHE A 89 -11.96 5.08 -5.30
C PHE A 89 -10.75 4.91 -6.23
N LEU A 90 -9.78 5.82 -6.18
CA LEU A 90 -8.56 5.69 -6.96
C LEU A 90 -7.74 4.47 -6.54
N GLU A 91 -7.62 4.21 -5.23
CA GLU A 91 -6.97 2.99 -4.73
C GLU A 91 -7.61 1.73 -5.35
N ASP A 92 -8.94 1.64 -5.31
CA ASP A 92 -9.67 0.51 -5.87
C ASP A 92 -9.46 0.38 -7.40
N ILE A 93 -9.49 1.50 -8.13
CA ILE A 93 -9.23 1.52 -9.58
C ILE A 93 -7.82 1.01 -9.90
N TYR A 94 -6.81 1.45 -9.16
CA TYR A 94 -5.43 1.00 -9.36
C TYR A 94 -5.27 -0.49 -9.01
N ILE A 95 -5.88 -0.96 -7.93
CA ILE A 95 -5.83 -2.38 -7.54
C ILE A 95 -6.52 -3.25 -8.60
N GLU A 96 -7.70 -2.87 -9.08
CA GLU A 96 -8.41 -3.64 -10.12
C GLU A 96 -7.66 -3.65 -11.45
N SER A 97 -7.08 -2.51 -11.83
CA SER A 97 -6.36 -2.37 -13.10
C SER A 97 -5.03 -3.12 -13.13
N LEU A 98 -4.27 -3.08 -12.03
CA LEU A 98 -2.90 -3.59 -11.96
C LEU A 98 -2.80 -4.97 -11.28
N LYS A 99 -3.85 -5.39 -10.58
CA LYS A 99 -3.96 -6.68 -9.88
C LYS A 99 -2.71 -7.03 -9.05
N PRO A 100 -2.24 -6.10 -8.19
CA PRO A 100 -1.03 -6.31 -7.39
C PRO A 100 -1.16 -7.56 -6.52
N ALA A 101 -0.22 -8.49 -6.66
CA ALA A 101 -0.28 -9.80 -6.02
C ALA A 101 -0.28 -9.72 -4.48
N ILE A 102 0.35 -8.71 -3.88
CA ILE A 102 0.43 -8.56 -2.41
C ILE A 102 -0.88 -7.99 -1.82
N ASN A 103 -1.74 -7.37 -2.63
CA ASN A 103 -3.08 -6.94 -2.17
C ASN A 103 -4.07 -8.09 -2.07
N GLN A 104 -3.80 -9.23 -2.70
CA GLN A 104 -4.71 -10.37 -2.68
C GLN A 104 -4.76 -10.94 -1.27
N GLN A 105 -5.91 -10.77 -0.61
CA GLN A 105 -6.17 -11.41 0.67
C GLN A 105 -6.54 -12.87 0.40
N THR A 106 -5.62 -13.79 0.66
CA THR A 106 -5.83 -15.25 0.50
C THR A 106 -6.55 -15.89 1.67
N ARG A 107 -6.76 -15.15 2.78
CA ARG A 107 -7.61 -15.63 3.87
C ARG A 107 -9.06 -15.50 3.44
N ASP A 108 -9.68 -16.63 3.14
CA ASP A 108 -11.13 -16.77 3.07
C ASP A 108 -11.74 -16.20 4.35
N LEU A 109 -12.18 -14.94 4.30
CA LEU A 109 -13.15 -14.43 5.24
C LEU A 109 -14.47 -15.11 4.86
N GLN A 110 -14.67 -16.35 5.32
CA GLN A 110 -15.99 -16.98 5.39
C GLN A 110 -16.86 -16.18 6.37
N ILE A 111 -17.25 -14.96 5.99
CA ILE A 111 -18.15 -14.13 6.76
C ILE A 111 -19.11 -13.43 5.78
N LEU A 112 -20.01 -14.22 5.21
CA LEU A 112 -21.38 -13.77 4.99
C LEU A 112 -22.32 -14.77 5.68
N PRO A 113 -22.56 -14.65 6.99
CA PRO A 113 -23.64 -15.37 7.62
C PRO A 113 -24.93 -14.67 7.19
N THR A 114 -25.59 -15.17 6.13
CA THR A 114 -27.04 -15.21 5.88
C THR A 114 -27.42 -15.12 4.40
N ARG A 115 -27.34 -16.25 3.70
CA ARG A 115 -28.49 -16.68 2.90
C ARG A 115 -29.18 -17.77 3.70
N LYS A 116 -30.22 -17.41 4.46
CA LYS A 116 -31.16 -18.42 4.96
C LYS A 116 -31.76 -19.10 3.73
N LEU A 117 -31.34 -20.33 3.44
CA LEU A 117 -32.12 -21.22 2.59
C LEU A 117 -33.46 -21.39 3.32
N ARG A 118 -34.50 -20.78 2.77
CA ARG A 118 -35.87 -21.07 3.21
C ARG A 118 -36.16 -22.49 2.73
N ALA A 119 -36.40 -23.37 3.69
CA ALA A 119 -36.99 -24.69 3.46
C ALA A 119 -38.43 -24.54 2.94
#